data_AF-A0A3N5QPC2-F1
#
_entry.id   AF-A0A3N5QPC2-F1
#
_cell.length_a   1.000
_cell.length_b   1.000
_cell.length_c   1.000
_cell.angle_alpha   90.00
_cell.angle_beta   90.00
_cell.angle_gamma   90.00
#
_symmetry.space_group_name_H-M   'P 1'
#
loop_
_entity.id
_entity.type
_entity.pdbx_description
1 polymer ?
#
loop_
_entity_poly.entity_id
_entity_poly.type
_entity_poly.pdbx_seq_one_letter_code
_entity_poly.pdbx_strand_id
1 'polypeptide(L)'
;RIILVTAGNRRAVENYTAKSLACSASYPASPFWLALLSPSERLLSRISSAFKFDPRVQRACLSRHRQPSCEDFGDYLFIQTSLLEPSRKNLFIQQDIKIILSRKYLITFHKSRTPFYCSLSGSQVAELTHTGTLLLALFENSAAKLIRSFCSARNVAILPVQRCDQPTRNPLWWRLRNFRGALLRDTRLLHDMAAAGDRFFSPDDSSFFESITAKIYLLSDVTNRLLLRMDPPAEAPFKRVHKKIS
;
A
#
# COMPACT_ATOMS: atom_id res chain seq x y z
N ARG A 1 -3.80 -17.21 -10.07
CA ARG A 1 -4.95 -17.69 -9.24
C ARG A 1 -5.93 -16.53 -9.10
N ILE A 2 -7.24 -16.79 -9.25
CA ILE A 2 -8.29 -15.79 -9.07
C ILE A 2 -9.00 -16.09 -7.76
N ILE A 3 -9.16 -15.07 -6.93
CA ILE A 3 -9.92 -15.18 -5.69
C ILE A 3 -11.01 -14.12 -5.71
N LEU A 4 -12.25 -14.61 -5.62
CA LEU A 4 -13.43 -13.78 -5.53
C LEU A 4 -13.84 -13.68 -4.06
N VAL A 5 -14.07 -12.46 -3.63
CA VAL A 5 -14.55 -12.13 -2.30
C VAL A 5 -15.85 -11.33 -2.46
N THR A 6 -16.95 -11.89 -1.94
CA THR A 6 -18.30 -11.32 -2.02
C THR A 6 -19.00 -11.51 -0.68
N ALA A 7 -19.49 -10.43 -0.04
CA ALA A 7 -20.33 -10.51 1.16
C ALA A 7 -19.83 -11.53 2.22
N GLY A 8 -18.56 -11.44 2.60
CA GLY A 8 -17.93 -12.35 3.57
C GLY A 8 -17.60 -13.77 3.07
N ASN A 9 -18.06 -14.16 1.88
CA ASN A 9 -17.71 -15.42 1.24
C ASN A 9 -16.45 -15.27 0.39
N ARG A 10 -15.44 -16.10 0.71
CA ARG A 10 -14.22 -16.24 -0.08
C ARG A 10 -14.29 -17.52 -0.89
N ARG A 11 -14.22 -17.40 -2.22
CA ARG A 11 -14.14 -18.56 -3.11
C ARG A 11 -12.87 -18.47 -3.94
N ALA A 12 -12.06 -19.52 -3.89
CA ALA A 12 -11.04 -19.71 -4.91
C ALA A 12 -11.76 -20.02 -6.21
N VAL A 13 -11.59 -19.18 -7.21
CA VAL A 13 -12.31 -19.31 -8.47
C VAL A 13 -11.30 -19.76 -9.52
N GLU A 14 -11.22 -21.06 -9.75
CA GLU A 14 -10.26 -21.62 -10.72
C GLU A 14 -10.83 -21.62 -12.14
N ASN A 15 -12.16 -21.64 -12.30
CA ASN A 15 -12.82 -21.92 -13.59
C ASN A 15 -13.77 -20.83 -14.13
N TYR A 16 -13.78 -19.59 -13.61
CA TYR A 16 -14.66 -18.56 -14.19
C TYR A 16 -14.15 -18.08 -15.55
N THR A 17 -15.07 -17.98 -16.52
CA THR A 17 -14.82 -17.21 -17.74
C THR A 17 -14.87 -15.71 -17.41
N ALA A 18 -14.04 -14.91 -18.07
CA ALA A 18 -14.04 -13.45 -17.88
C ALA A 18 -15.41 -12.82 -18.21
N LYS A 19 -16.17 -13.41 -19.14
CA LYS A 19 -17.55 -13.00 -19.44
C LYS A 19 -18.47 -13.19 -18.23
N SER A 20 -18.37 -14.31 -17.52
CA SER A 20 -19.15 -14.55 -16.30
C SER A 20 -18.83 -13.52 -15.19
N LEU A 21 -17.56 -13.12 -15.07
CA LEU A 21 -17.15 -12.05 -14.14
C LEU A 21 -17.72 -10.68 -14.54
N ALA A 22 -17.71 -10.36 -15.84
CA ALA A 22 -18.27 -9.11 -16.37
C ALA A 22 -19.80 -9.02 -16.20
N CYS A 23 -20.51 -10.12 -16.47
CA CYS A 23 -21.95 -10.20 -16.24
C CYS A 23 -22.29 -10.02 -14.76
N SER A 24 -21.50 -10.63 -13.87
CA SER A 24 -21.64 -10.43 -12.42
C SER A 24 -21.38 -8.98 -12.01
N ALA A 25 -20.50 -8.27 -12.71
CA ALA A 25 -20.22 -6.85 -12.48
C ALA A 25 -21.28 -5.89 -13.04
N SER A 26 -22.10 -6.36 -13.98
CA SER A 26 -23.17 -5.56 -14.59
C SER A 26 -24.41 -5.47 -13.69
N TYR A 27 -24.71 -6.55 -12.93
CA TYR A 27 -25.84 -6.64 -11.99
C TYR A 27 -25.49 -7.14 -10.59
N PRO A 28 -24.45 -6.62 -9.93
CA PRO A 28 -24.17 -7.01 -8.56
C PRO A 28 -25.19 -6.31 -7.64
N ALA A 29 -25.97 -7.10 -6.90
CA ALA A 29 -26.75 -6.57 -5.78
C ALA A 29 -25.83 -6.03 -4.65
N SER A 30 -24.54 -6.37 -4.66
CA SER A 30 -23.55 -5.96 -3.67
C SER A 30 -22.14 -5.84 -4.28
N PRO A 31 -21.30 -4.91 -3.80
CA PRO A 31 -19.93 -4.77 -4.29
C PRO A 31 -19.14 -6.06 -4.12
N PHE A 32 -18.17 -6.29 -5.01
CA PHE A 32 -17.28 -7.46 -4.92
C PHE A 32 -15.81 -7.07 -5.04
N TRP A 33 -14.96 -7.95 -4.52
CA TRP A 33 -13.51 -7.82 -4.63
C TRP A 33 -12.90 -9.01 -5.37
N LEU A 34 -12.14 -8.69 -6.42
CA LEU A 34 -11.38 -9.63 -7.22
C LEU A 34 -9.89 -9.48 -6.93
N ALA A 35 -9.28 -10.49 -6.30
CA ALA A 35 -7.84 -10.57 -6.09
C ALA A 35 -7.18 -11.47 -7.13
N LEU A 36 -6.35 -10.87 -7.98
CA LEU A 36 -5.65 -11.52 -9.09
C LEU A 36 -4.19 -11.71 -8.73
N LEU A 37 -3.81 -12.97 -8.52
CA LEU A 37 -2.44 -13.35 -8.21
C LEU A 37 -1.69 -13.74 -9.49
N SER A 38 -0.70 -12.93 -9.85
CA SER A 38 0.17 -13.07 -11.02
C SER A 38 -0.63 -13.47 -12.28
N PRO A 39 -1.64 -12.68 -12.69
CA PRO A 39 -2.49 -13.05 -13.81
C PRO A 39 -1.67 -13.12 -15.10
N SER A 40 -1.98 -14.11 -15.95
CA SER A 40 -1.40 -14.17 -17.30
C SER A 40 -1.88 -13.00 -18.15
N GLU A 41 -1.10 -12.61 -19.15
CA GLU A 41 -1.48 -11.54 -20.08
C GLU A 41 -2.82 -11.82 -20.77
N ARG A 42 -3.07 -13.08 -21.15
CA ARG A 42 -4.35 -13.52 -21.72
C ARG A 42 -5.52 -13.29 -20.76
N LEU A 43 -5.35 -13.57 -19.46
CA LEU A 43 -6.38 -13.32 -18.46
C LEU A 43 -6.58 -11.82 -18.24
N LEU A 44 -5.49 -11.06 -18.13
CA LEU A 44 -5.54 -9.61 -17.97
C LEU A 44 -6.24 -8.93 -19.16
N SER A 45 -5.95 -9.34 -20.39
CA SER A 45 -6.61 -8.84 -21.61
C SER A 45 -8.11 -9.12 -21.57
N ARG A 46 -8.52 -10.34 -21.19
CA ARG A 46 -9.94 -10.70 -21.04
C ARG A 46 -10.65 -9.87 -19.96
N ILE A 47 -10.00 -9.65 -18.82
CA ILE A 47 -10.55 -8.81 -17.74
C ILE A 47 -10.62 -7.34 -18.22
N SER A 48 -9.58 -6.84 -18.86
CA SER A 48 -9.56 -5.45 -19.37
C SER A 48 -10.65 -5.20 -20.39
N SER A 49 -10.88 -6.15 -21.31
CA SER A 49 -12.00 -6.08 -22.26
C SER A 49 -13.36 -6.17 -21.57
N ALA A 50 -13.53 -7.10 -20.62
CA ALA A 50 -14.76 -7.29 -19.87
C ALA A 50 -15.19 -6.04 -19.07
N PHE A 51 -14.23 -5.37 -18.44
CA PHE A 51 -14.47 -4.20 -17.60
C PHE A 51 -14.20 -2.88 -18.32
N LYS A 52 -13.89 -2.92 -19.63
CA LYS A 52 -13.58 -1.76 -20.49
C LYS A 52 -12.48 -0.87 -19.92
N PHE A 53 -11.41 -1.45 -19.39
CA PHE A 53 -10.27 -0.69 -18.89
C PHE A 53 -9.52 0.02 -20.02
N ASP A 54 -9.03 1.23 -19.73
CA ASP A 54 -8.15 1.98 -20.62
C ASP A 54 -6.90 1.14 -20.98
N PRO A 55 -6.46 1.11 -22.25
CA PRO A 55 -5.26 0.37 -22.67
C PRO A 55 -3.98 0.73 -21.90
N ARG A 56 -3.87 1.94 -21.34
CA ARG A 56 -2.78 2.34 -20.45
C ARG A 56 -2.79 1.57 -19.14
N VAL A 57 -3.96 1.34 -18.55
CA VAL A 57 -4.13 0.56 -17.32
C VAL A 57 -3.69 -0.89 -17.53
N GLN A 58 -4.11 -1.50 -18.64
CA GLN A 58 -3.69 -2.86 -18.99
C GLN A 58 -2.17 -2.98 -19.08
N ARG A 59 -1.51 -2.06 -19.79
CA ARG A 59 -0.03 -2.05 -19.91
C ARG A 59 0.63 -1.84 -18.54
N ALA A 60 0.09 -0.94 -17.74
CA ALA A 60 0.57 -0.63 -16.41
C ALA A 60 0.42 -1.79 -15.41
N CYS A 61 -0.53 -2.71 -15.62
CA CYS A 61 -0.69 -3.93 -14.83
C CYS A 61 0.42 -4.96 -15.08
N LEU A 62 1.03 -4.94 -16.27
CA LEU A 62 2.16 -5.82 -16.61
C LEU A 62 3.50 -5.24 -16.15
N SER A 63 3.64 -3.91 -16.16
CA SER A 63 4.88 -3.24 -15.79
C SER A 63 5.11 -3.19 -14.27
N ARG A 64 6.36 -2.98 -13.86
CA ARG A 64 6.66 -2.54 -12.49
C ARG A 64 6.49 -1.03 -12.46
N HIS A 65 5.89 -0.51 -11.40
CA HIS A 65 5.87 0.93 -11.18
C HIS A 65 7.07 1.37 -10.37
N ARG A 66 7.45 2.64 -10.52
CA ARG A 66 8.55 3.25 -9.76
C ARG A 66 8.05 4.08 -8.58
N GLN A 67 6.85 4.64 -8.70
CA GLN A 67 6.26 5.54 -7.70
C GLN A 67 4.77 5.27 -7.56
N PRO A 68 4.19 5.45 -6.36
CA PRO A 68 2.76 5.38 -6.20
C PRO A 68 2.05 6.47 -7.02
N SER A 69 0.85 6.14 -7.51
CA SER A 69 -0.01 7.07 -8.24
C SER A 69 -1.48 6.72 -8.03
N CYS A 70 -2.34 7.72 -8.13
CA CYS A 70 -3.79 7.57 -8.21
C CYS A 70 -4.26 8.36 -9.43
N GLU A 71 -4.85 7.67 -10.41
CA GLU A 71 -5.33 8.26 -11.64
C GLU A 71 -6.84 8.02 -11.76
N ASP A 72 -7.56 9.07 -12.14
CA ASP A 72 -9.00 9.03 -12.34
C ASP A 72 -9.34 8.75 -13.82
N PHE A 73 -10.12 7.70 -14.09
CA PHE A 73 -10.62 7.30 -15.41
C PHE A 73 -12.14 7.49 -15.56
N GLY A 74 -12.81 8.23 -14.68
CA GLY A 74 -14.26 8.47 -14.71
C GLY A 74 -15.04 7.35 -14.03
N ASP A 75 -15.00 6.14 -14.57
CA ASP A 75 -15.79 5.01 -14.04
C ASP A 75 -15.06 4.25 -12.92
N TYR A 76 -13.76 4.47 -12.79
CA TYR A 76 -12.90 3.86 -11.77
C TYR A 76 -11.66 4.71 -11.50
N LEU A 77 -11.05 4.52 -10.32
CA LEU A 77 -9.68 4.94 -10.03
C LEU A 77 -8.71 3.81 -10.35
N PHE A 78 -7.59 4.15 -10.96
CA PHE A 78 -6.44 3.26 -11.08
C PHE A 78 -5.35 3.71 -10.12
N ILE A 79 -5.04 2.85 -9.17
CA ILE A 79 -4.08 3.13 -8.11
C ILE A 79 -2.90 2.17 -8.27
N GLN A 80 -1.71 2.74 -8.33
CA GLN A 80 -0.46 1.99 -8.32
C GLN A 80 0.23 2.26 -6.99
N THR A 81 0.57 1.22 -6.24
CA THR A 81 1.35 1.41 -5.00
C THR A 81 2.13 0.16 -4.61
N SER A 82 2.98 0.29 -3.60
CA SER A 82 3.64 -0.84 -2.97
C SER A 82 3.17 -0.94 -1.52
N LEU A 83 2.57 -2.07 -1.17
CA LEU A 83 2.20 -2.34 0.22
C LEU A 83 3.45 -2.70 1.01
N LEU A 84 3.63 -2.05 2.15
CA LEU A 84 4.73 -2.36 3.07
C LEU A 84 4.29 -3.51 3.98
N GLU A 85 5.06 -4.61 3.96
CA GLU A 85 4.85 -5.73 4.87
C GLU A 85 6.06 -5.90 5.79
N PRO A 86 5.84 -6.28 7.07
CA PRO A 86 6.93 -6.59 7.97
C PRO A 86 7.87 -7.68 7.44
N SER A 87 9.18 -7.49 7.63
CA SER A 87 10.19 -8.47 7.23
C SER A 87 11.21 -8.69 8.33
N ARG A 88 11.43 -9.97 8.68
CA ARG A 88 12.47 -10.36 9.65
C ARG A 88 13.89 -10.01 9.17
N LYS A 89 14.13 -9.99 7.85
CA LYS A 89 15.46 -9.78 7.28
C LYS A 89 15.74 -8.32 6.92
N ASN A 90 14.72 -7.62 6.40
CA ASN A 90 14.88 -6.32 5.75
C ASN A 90 14.12 -5.17 6.41
N LEU A 91 13.64 -5.36 7.65
CA LEU A 91 12.68 -4.48 8.38
C LEU A 91 11.27 -4.52 7.76
N PHE A 92 11.20 -4.31 6.45
CA PHE A 92 9.99 -4.43 5.66
C PHE A 92 10.32 -4.99 4.27
N ILE A 93 9.30 -5.44 3.54
CA ILE A 93 9.35 -5.65 2.09
C ILE A 93 8.28 -4.79 1.43
N GLN A 94 8.52 -4.43 0.17
CA GLN A 94 7.55 -3.73 -0.66
C GLN A 94 6.91 -4.72 -1.62
N GLN A 95 5.58 -4.79 -1.63
CA GLN A 95 4.82 -5.60 -2.56
C GLN A 95 4.06 -4.72 -3.52
N ASP A 96 4.50 -4.72 -4.79
CA ASP A 96 3.80 -4.01 -5.85
C ASP A 96 2.37 -4.53 -6.00
N ILE A 97 1.42 -3.62 -5.88
CA ILE A 97 0.01 -3.85 -6.11
C ILE A 97 -0.52 -2.83 -7.14
N LYS A 98 -1.43 -3.30 -7.99
CA LYS A 98 -2.28 -2.43 -8.81
C LYS A 98 -3.71 -2.60 -8.35
N ILE A 99 -4.42 -1.51 -8.23
CA ILE A 99 -5.76 -1.50 -7.69
C ILE A 99 -6.64 -0.74 -8.68
N ILE A 100 -7.78 -1.33 -9.00
CA ILE A 100 -8.84 -0.68 -9.76
C ILE A 100 -10.03 -0.59 -8.81
N LEU A 101 -10.41 0.63 -8.46
CA LEU A 101 -11.52 0.93 -7.56
C LEU A 101 -12.66 1.55 -8.35
N SER A 102 -13.81 0.88 -8.39
CA SER A 102 -15.07 1.43 -8.90
C SER A 102 -16.13 1.32 -7.82
N ARG A 103 -17.28 1.99 -7.99
CA ARG A 103 -18.42 1.88 -7.04
C ARG A 103 -18.93 0.45 -6.86
N LYS A 104 -18.77 -0.40 -7.88
CA LYS A 104 -19.32 -1.76 -7.91
C LYS A 104 -18.28 -2.85 -7.64
N TYR A 105 -17.00 -2.55 -7.83
CA TYR A 105 -15.96 -3.56 -7.72
C TYR A 105 -14.64 -2.98 -7.25
N LEU A 106 -13.88 -3.83 -6.56
CA LEU A 106 -12.48 -3.63 -6.26
C LEU A 106 -11.69 -4.73 -6.97
N ILE A 107 -10.71 -4.40 -7.81
CA ILE A 107 -9.81 -5.39 -8.41
C ILE A 107 -8.39 -5.09 -7.98
N THR A 108 -7.69 -6.12 -7.50
CA THR A 108 -6.29 -6.00 -7.07
C THR A 108 -5.40 -6.98 -7.83
N PHE A 109 -4.28 -6.49 -8.35
CA PHE A 109 -3.29 -7.28 -9.08
C PHE A 109 -2.02 -7.39 -8.24
N HIS A 110 -1.62 -8.62 -7.96
CA HIS A 110 -0.49 -8.94 -7.09
C HIS A 110 0.59 -9.66 -7.88
N LYS A 111 1.86 -9.24 -7.77
CA LYS A 111 2.98 -9.95 -8.41
C LYS A 111 3.52 -11.10 -7.56
N SER A 112 3.53 -10.96 -6.24
CA SER A 112 4.10 -11.94 -5.30
C SER A 112 3.06 -12.91 -4.77
N ARG A 113 3.49 -14.14 -4.43
CA ARG A 113 2.65 -15.24 -3.91
C ARG A 113 2.05 -14.99 -2.53
N THR A 114 2.57 -14.04 -1.75
CA THR A 114 2.01 -13.69 -0.43
C THR A 114 0.73 -12.91 -0.61
N PRO A 115 -0.44 -13.50 -0.36
CA PRO A 115 -1.66 -12.84 -0.75
C PRO A 115 -2.14 -11.91 0.35
N PHE A 116 -2.31 -10.65 -0.01
CA PHE A 116 -2.80 -9.58 0.85
C PHE A 116 -4.14 -9.91 1.56
N TYR A 117 -4.98 -10.73 0.93
CA TYR A 117 -6.30 -11.12 1.44
C TYR A 117 -6.30 -12.05 2.66
N CYS A 118 -5.17 -12.64 3.07
CA CYS A 118 -5.14 -13.52 4.25
C CYS A 118 -5.42 -12.79 5.56
N SER A 119 -5.56 -11.46 5.50
CA SER A 119 -5.57 -10.56 6.65
C SER A 119 -6.96 -10.08 7.04
N LEU A 120 -7.91 -10.04 6.10
CA LEU A 120 -9.27 -9.64 6.40
C LEU A 120 -10.03 -10.88 6.88
N SER A 121 -10.56 -10.82 8.11
CA SER A 121 -11.49 -11.85 8.58
C SER A 121 -12.77 -11.77 7.74
N GLY A 122 -13.39 -12.92 7.46
CA GLY A 122 -14.62 -12.96 6.66
C GLY A 122 -15.76 -12.09 7.23
N SER A 123 -15.78 -11.87 8.54
CA SER A 123 -16.74 -10.99 9.22
C SER A 123 -16.60 -9.51 8.82
N GLN A 124 -15.38 -8.99 8.69
CA GLN A 124 -15.16 -7.58 8.34
C GLN A 124 -15.57 -7.27 6.90
N VAL A 125 -15.62 -8.27 6.03
CA VAL A 125 -15.97 -8.07 4.61
C VAL A 125 -17.47 -8.10 4.37
N ALA A 126 -18.25 -8.70 5.26
CA ALA A 126 -19.71 -8.79 5.11
C ALA A 126 -20.42 -7.46 5.33
N GLU A 127 -19.84 -6.57 6.14
CA GLU A 127 -20.42 -5.27 6.49
C GLU A 127 -20.05 -4.15 5.51
N LEU A 128 -19.14 -4.42 4.57
CA LEU A 128 -18.62 -3.40 3.65
C LEU A 128 -19.55 -3.24 2.45
N THR A 129 -20.43 -2.25 2.56
CA THR A 129 -21.38 -1.83 1.52
C THR A 129 -20.74 -1.00 0.41
N HIS A 130 -19.53 -0.49 0.62
CA HIS A 130 -18.80 0.36 -0.31
C HIS A 130 -17.40 -0.19 -0.59
N THR A 131 -17.00 -0.17 -1.86
CA THR A 131 -15.68 -0.62 -2.32
C THR A 131 -14.56 0.28 -1.82
N GLY A 132 -14.83 1.57 -1.63
CA GLY A 132 -13.92 2.55 -1.03
C GLY A 132 -13.52 2.14 0.39
N THR A 133 -14.51 1.91 1.26
CA THR A 133 -14.30 1.40 2.62
C THR A 133 -13.51 0.09 2.65
N LEU A 134 -13.78 -0.83 1.71
CA LEU A 134 -12.99 -2.06 1.57
C LEU A 134 -11.53 -1.81 1.23
N LEU A 135 -11.25 -0.86 0.33
CA LEU A 135 -9.88 -0.46 0.04
C LEU A 135 -9.19 0.14 1.27
N LEU A 136 -9.88 0.98 2.04
CA LEU A 136 -9.31 1.60 3.23
C LEU A 136 -9.04 0.57 4.33
N ALA A 137 -9.95 -0.39 4.54
CA ALA A 137 -9.75 -1.50 5.47
C ALA A 137 -8.48 -2.31 5.13
N LEU A 138 -8.17 -2.47 3.85
CA LEU A 138 -6.95 -3.12 3.39
C LEU A 138 -5.69 -2.34 3.78
N PHE A 139 -5.66 -1.02 3.54
CA PHE A 139 -4.54 -0.16 3.95
C PHE A 139 -4.40 -0.11 5.47
N GLU A 140 -5.51 0.00 6.19
CA GLU A 140 -5.57 0.03 7.65
C GLU A 140 -4.95 -1.22 8.27
N ASN A 141 -5.33 -2.40 7.79
CA ASN A 141 -4.74 -3.65 8.24
C ASN A 141 -3.23 -3.73 7.91
N SER A 142 -2.80 -3.20 6.75
CA SER A 142 -1.38 -3.11 6.41
C SER A 142 -0.61 -2.23 7.41
N ALA A 143 -1.09 -1.03 7.68
CA ALA A 143 -0.52 -0.09 8.65
C ALA A 143 -0.48 -0.70 10.07
N ALA A 144 -1.56 -1.34 10.50
CA ALA A 144 -1.65 -1.99 11.80
C ALA A 144 -0.62 -3.12 11.97
N LYS A 145 -0.40 -3.94 10.92
CA LYS A 145 0.66 -4.98 10.92
C LYS A 145 2.05 -4.38 11.03
N LEU A 146 2.31 -3.28 10.32
CA LEU A 146 3.58 -2.56 10.41
C LEU A 146 3.80 -2.01 11.81
N ILE A 147 2.82 -1.34 12.40
CA ILE A 147 2.89 -0.85 13.79
C ILE A 147 3.17 -2.00 14.75
N ARG A 148 2.38 -3.07 14.69
CA ARG A 148 2.55 -4.22 15.59
C ARG A 148 3.94 -4.83 15.47
N SER A 149 4.47 -4.95 14.25
CA SER A 149 5.80 -5.48 14.05
C SER A 149 6.87 -4.50 14.50
N PHE A 150 6.86 -3.28 13.99
CA PHE A 150 7.89 -2.28 14.21
C PHE A 150 7.98 -1.84 15.68
N CYS A 151 6.83 -1.67 16.34
CA CYS A 151 6.73 -1.27 17.74
C CYS A 151 6.74 -2.47 18.72
N SER A 152 6.95 -3.71 18.24
CA SER A 152 7.08 -4.84 19.16
C SER A 152 8.31 -4.69 20.05
N ALA A 153 8.18 -5.03 21.34
CA ALA A 153 9.28 -4.93 22.30
C ALA A 153 10.56 -5.65 21.82
N ARG A 154 10.39 -6.79 21.13
CA ARG A 154 11.49 -7.53 20.51
C ARG A 154 12.25 -6.71 19.47
N ASN A 155 11.55 -6.01 18.58
CA ASN A 155 12.21 -5.22 17.53
C ASN A 155 12.84 -3.95 18.12
N VAL A 156 12.19 -3.31 19.09
CA VAL A 156 12.75 -2.14 19.78
C VAL A 156 14.05 -2.49 20.51
N ALA A 157 14.12 -3.66 21.16
CA ALA A 157 15.32 -4.11 21.85
C ALA A 157 16.47 -4.52 20.90
N ILE A 158 16.14 -5.02 19.71
CA ILE A 158 17.13 -5.55 18.75
C ILE A 158 17.73 -4.48 17.86
N LEU A 159 17.07 -3.33 17.64
CA LEU A 159 17.63 -2.24 16.84
C LEU A 159 18.82 -1.65 17.60
N PRO A 160 20.08 -1.98 17.23
CA PRO A 160 21.24 -1.46 17.92
C PRO A 160 21.46 -0.06 17.38
N VAL A 161 20.77 0.91 17.99
CA VAL A 161 20.93 2.33 17.68
C VAL A 161 22.22 2.79 18.33
N GLN A 162 23.33 2.32 17.79
CA GLN A 162 24.65 2.85 18.08
C GLN A 162 24.90 4.02 17.14
N ARG A 163 25.41 5.12 17.70
CA ARG A 163 25.95 6.21 16.89
C ARG A 163 27.03 5.66 15.97
N CYS A 164 27.02 6.11 14.73
CA CYS A 164 27.99 5.72 13.73
C CYS A 164 28.56 6.99 13.11
N ASP A 165 29.88 7.12 13.09
CA ASP A 165 30.56 8.27 12.47
C ASP A 165 30.27 8.36 10.97
N GLN A 166 29.88 7.23 10.36
CA GLN A 166 29.52 7.13 8.94
C GLN A 166 28.16 6.44 8.77
N PRO A 167 27.04 7.13 9.07
CA PRO A 167 25.70 6.54 9.06
C PRO A 167 25.33 5.97 7.68
N THR A 168 25.86 6.56 6.60
CA THR A 168 25.67 6.09 5.22
C THR A 168 26.33 4.74 4.92
N ARG A 169 27.24 4.24 5.77
CA ARG A 169 27.80 2.89 5.66
C ARG A 169 27.01 1.86 6.48
N ASN A 170 26.09 2.31 7.35
CA ASN A 170 25.29 1.41 8.18
C ASN A 170 24.07 0.88 7.39
N PRO A 171 23.93 -0.46 7.20
CA PRO A 171 22.79 -1.03 6.49
C PRO A 171 21.43 -0.72 7.12
N LEU A 172 21.37 -0.61 8.45
CA LEU A 172 20.14 -0.28 9.16
C LEU A 172 19.68 1.15 8.86
N TRP A 173 20.62 2.10 8.76
CA TRP A 173 20.31 3.49 8.42
C TRP A 173 19.62 3.57 7.05
N TRP A 174 20.16 2.88 6.03
CA TRP A 174 19.54 2.83 4.70
C TRP A 174 18.15 2.20 4.72
N ARG A 175 17.95 1.14 5.51
CA ARG A 175 16.64 0.51 5.66
C ARG A 175 15.63 1.45 6.30
N LEU A 176 15.99 2.15 7.36
CA LEU A 176 15.13 3.13 8.03
C LEU A 176 14.83 4.32 7.11
N ARG A 177 15.83 4.85 6.40
CA ARG A 177 15.64 5.93 5.41
C ARG A 177 14.68 5.52 4.30
N ASN A 178 14.85 4.32 3.74
CA ASN A 178 13.97 3.81 2.69
C ASN A 178 12.56 3.54 3.23
N PHE A 179 12.44 3.04 4.45
CA PHE A 179 11.15 2.83 5.11
C PHE A 179 10.39 4.15 5.28
N ARG A 180 11.04 5.17 5.85
CA ARG A 180 10.47 6.51 5.98
C ARG A 180 10.06 7.09 4.62
N GLY A 181 10.93 6.97 3.62
CA GLY A 181 10.63 7.42 2.27
C GLY A 181 9.41 6.70 1.66
N ALA A 182 9.19 5.43 1.98
CA ALA A 182 8.01 4.70 1.56
C ALA A 182 6.73 5.18 2.28
N LEU A 183 6.79 5.33 3.61
CA LEU A 183 5.67 5.84 4.41
C LEU A 183 5.20 7.22 3.93
N LEU A 184 6.12 8.14 3.64
CA LEU A 184 5.77 9.46 3.12
C LEU A 184 5.08 9.41 1.74
N ARG A 185 5.46 8.46 0.88
CA ARG A 185 4.77 8.26 -0.40
C ARG A 185 3.37 7.69 -0.20
N ASP A 186 3.19 6.78 0.76
CA ASP A 186 1.87 6.24 1.10
C ASP A 186 0.94 7.33 1.66
N THR A 187 1.45 8.24 2.49
CA THR A 187 0.67 9.41 2.96
C THR A 187 0.21 10.28 1.79
N ARG A 188 1.13 10.62 0.86
CA ARG A 188 0.77 11.40 -0.33
C ARG A 188 -0.29 10.69 -1.17
N LEU A 189 -0.13 9.37 -1.36
CA LEU A 189 -1.11 8.58 -2.09
C LEU A 189 -2.49 8.61 -1.45
N LEU A 190 -2.60 8.54 -0.12
CA LEU A 190 -3.88 8.63 0.58
C LEU A 190 -4.57 9.99 0.34
N HIS A 191 -3.80 11.08 0.32
CA HIS A 191 -4.34 12.39 -0.06
C HIS A 191 -4.79 12.43 -1.52
N ASP A 192 -4.00 11.89 -2.45
CA ASP A 192 -4.36 11.83 -3.87
C ASP A 192 -5.63 10.97 -4.07
N MET A 193 -5.77 9.87 -3.33
CA MET A 193 -6.95 9.01 -3.33
C MET A 193 -8.19 9.71 -2.78
N ALA A 194 -8.06 10.44 -1.66
CA ALA A 194 -9.17 11.20 -1.10
C ALA A 194 -9.64 12.27 -2.12
N ALA A 195 -8.70 13.04 -2.68
CA ALA A 195 -9.01 14.11 -3.63
C ALA A 195 -9.59 13.61 -4.96
N ALA A 196 -9.08 12.51 -5.53
CA ALA A 196 -9.61 11.94 -6.77
C ALA A 196 -10.90 11.13 -6.54
N GLY A 197 -11.20 10.80 -5.29
CA GLY A 197 -12.04 9.66 -4.94
C GLY A 197 -13.38 9.97 -4.32
N ASP A 198 -13.78 11.23 -4.17
CA ASP A 198 -15.02 11.63 -3.48
C ASP A 198 -16.26 10.83 -3.91
N ARG A 199 -16.31 10.35 -5.15
CA ARG A 199 -17.42 9.55 -5.69
C ARG A 199 -17.34 8.04 -5.47
N PHE A 200 -16.22 7.53 -4.95
CA PHE A 200 -15.94 6.11 -4.69
C PHE A 200 -15.88 5.79 -3.20
N PHE A 201 -15.78 6.81 -2.34
CA PHE A 201 -15.75 6.70 -0.89
C PHE A 201 -17.07 7.20 -0.29
N SER A 202 -17.46 6.64 0.85
CA SER A 202 -18.56 7.14 1.68
C SER A 202 -18.10 8.40 2.44
N PRO A 203 -18.98 9.34 2.80
CA PRO A 203 -18.63 10.42 3.73
C PRO A 203 -17.99 9.91 5.03
N ASP A 204 -18.41 8.73 5.51
CA ASP A 204 -17.88 8.11 6.73
C ASP A 204 -16.41 7.63 6.58
N ASP A 205 -15.94 7.43 5.35
CA ASP A 205 -14.58 6.98 5.04
C ASP A 205 -13.52 8.05 5.36
N SER A 206 -13.91 9.32 5.53
CA SER A 206 -12.98 10.40 5.91
C SER A 206 -12.23 10.08 7.21
N SER A 207 -12.93 9.54 8.20
CA SER A 207 -12.34 9.10 9.47
C SER A 207 -11.34 7.95 9.29
N PHE A 208 -11.58 7.06 8.31
CA PHE A 208 -10.64 5.98 7.97
C PHE A 208 -9.36 6.54 7.34
N PHE A 209 -9.48 7.48 6.41
CA PHE A 209 -8.30 8.16 5.83
C PHE A 209 -7.45 8.82 6.90
N GLU A 210 -8.08 9.54 7.84
CA GLU A 210 -7.38 10.20 8.95
C GLU A 210 -6.69 9.18 9.87
N SER A 211 -7.38 8.10 10.25
CA SER A 211 -6.82 7.01 11.07
C SER A 211 -5.58 6.38 10.43
N ILE A 212 -5.67 6.00 9.15
CA ILE A 212 -4.56 5.38 8.41
C ILE A 212 -3.40 6.38 8.29
N THR A 213 -3.71 7.63 7.94
CA THR A 213 -2.72 8.70 7.80
C THR A 213 -1.98 8.95 9.11
N ALA A 214 -2.69 9.05 10.24
CA ALA A 214 -2.10 9.22 11.57
C ALA A 214 -1.16 8.05 11.94
N LYS A 215 -1.55 6.82 11.62
CA LYS A 215 -0.73 5.62 11.83
C LYS A 215 0.57 5.62 11.00
N ILE A 216 0.48 6.03 9.73
CA ILE A 216 1.65 6.16 8.87
C ILE A 216 2.55 7.30 9.38
N TYR A 217 1.98 8.42 9.82
CA TYR A 217 2.74 9.51 10.44
C TYR A 217 3.48 9.07 11.71
N LEU A 218 2.81 8.32 12.59
CA LEU A 218 3.43 7.76 13.79
C LEU A 218 4.64 6.89 13.42
N LEU A 219 4.49 5.96 12.47
CA LEU A 219 5.59 5.13 11.98
C LEU A 219 6.74 5.98 11.39
N SER A 220 6.39 7.02 10.64
CA SER A 220 7.36 7.93 10.02
C SER A 220 8.14 8.74 11.08
N ASP A 221 7.47 9.26 12.11
CA ASP A 221 8.10 10.00 13.21
C ASP A 221 9.03 9.10 14.02
N VAL A 222 8.58 7.91 14.41
CA VAL A 222 9.44 6.95 15.13
C VAL A 222 10.67 6.59 14.29
N THR A 223 10.48 6.34 13.00
CA THR A 223 11.61 6.06 12.08
C THR A 223 12.56 7.25 11.98
N ASN A 224 12.04 8.47 11.94
CA ASN A 224 12.85 9.69 11.90
C ASN A 224 13.66 9.88 13.18
N ARG A 225 13.07 9.66 14.36
CA ARG A 225 13.79 9.72 15.64
C ARG A 225 14.91 8.69 15.71
N LEU A 226 14.71 7.49 15.16
CA LEU A 226 15.75 6.47 15.08
C LEU A 226 16.90 6.92 14.16
N LEU A 227 16.59 7.49 12.99
CA LEU A 227 17.60 8.04 12.08
C LEU A 227 18.42 9.15 12.76
N LEU A 228 17.75 10.11 13.43
CA LEU A 228 18.42 11.21 14.14
C LEU A 228 19.35 10.75 15.27
N ARG A 229 19.07 9.59 15.88
CA ARG A 229 19.97 8.99 16.88
C ARG A 229 21.20 8.32 16.26
N MET A 230 21.11 7.93 14.99
CA MET A 230 22.21 7.30 14.25
C MET A 230 23.11 8.32 13.55
N ASP A 231 22.55 9.47 13.17
CA ASP A 231 23.32 10.56 12.57
C ASP A 231 24.28 11.14 13.62
N PRO A 232 25.53 11.49 13.23
CA PRO A 232 26.43 12.21 14.12
C PRO A 232 25.76 13.54 14.51
N PRO A 233 25.99 14.05 15.73
CA PRO A 233 25.54 15.39 16.06
C PRO A 233 26.07 16.32 14.96
N ALA A 234 25.19 17.15 14.38
CA ALA A 234 25.61 18.16 13.42
C ALA A 234 26.81 18.88 14.05
N GLU A 235 28.00 18.72 13.48
CA GLU A 235 29.20 19.37 14.01
C GLU A 235 28.81 20.83 14.20
N ALA A 236 28.89 21.32 15.44
CA ALA A 236 28.63 22.72 15.74
C ALA A 236 29.45 23.51 14.71
N PRO A 237 28.82 24.41 13.92
CA PRO A 237 29.42 24.97 12.73
C PRO A 237 30.83 25.41 13.10
N PHE A 238 31.82 24.71 12.54
CA PHE A 238 33.22 24.90 12.87
C PHE A 238 33.46 26.41 12.73
N LYS A 239 33.59 27.12 13.86
CA LYS A 239 33.97 28.53 13.84
C LYS A 239 35.32 28.51 13.15
N ARG A 240 35.38 28.88 11.87
CA ARG A 240 36.63 29.12 11.16
C ARG A 240 37.34 30.19 11.96
N VAL A 241 38.23 29.77 12.85
CA VAL A 241 39.17 30.67 13.50
C VAL A 241 40.05 31.14 12.35
N HIS A 242 39.73 32.32 11.82
CA HIS A 242 40.61 33.03 10.90
C HIS A 242 41.90 33.31 11.65
N LYS A 243 42.86 32.39 11.53
CA LYS A 243 44.22 32.61 11.97
C LYS A 243 44.78 33.68 11.05
N LYS A 244 44.79 34.94 11.51
CA LYS A 244 45.55 36.02 10.86
C LYS A 244 47.01 35.60 10.89
N ILE A 245 47.53 35.20 9.72
CA ILE A 245 48.98 35.08 9.52
C ILE A 245 49.49 36.52 9.48
N SER A 246 50.32 36.86 10.47
CA SER A 246 51.04 38.14 10.57
C SER A 246 52.50 37.85 10.23
#